data_AF-A0A920BV12-F1
#
_entry.id   AF-A0A920BV12-F1
#
_cell.length_a   1.000
_cell.length_b   1.000
_cell.length_c   1.000
_cell.angle_alpha   90.00
_cell.angle_beta   90.00
_cell.angle_gamma   90.00
#
_symmetry.space_group_name_H-M   'P 1'
#
loop_
_entity.id
_entity.type
_entity.pdbx_description
1 polymer ?
#
loop_
_entity_poly.entity_id
_entity_poly.type
_entity_poly.pdbx_seq_one_letter_code
_entity_poly.pdbx_strand_id
1 'polypeptide(L)'
;MQLIDHHKTSLNYNQYDWGNVVVEDDDGKPASATSLFYHYLVNRGHLSKTEALDEFVELIRQYDTWEWEKNNNQQAQRLNALFFLVSIDEFEETMLERLKSFDHFQFDDFEKKILDMEEGKIKRYIRRKRREIVQTQINDHFAGVVYAESYHSELGNELGKEYPHLDYIAIINMGGKRLGFRTIHDHVDVSEIAGQLGGGGHAKAAGCTLTENAYKLYVSNTFQLEPLREDAKNNRYNLKDCSFGTLYLNRREDHFFIRPNTDSEWTIEKNRMQLAQTFPSFTEAEKFLKRTEACWLTDDDHFVNYLKNEVKKRK
;
A
#
# COMPACT_ATOMS: atom_id res chain seq x y z
N MET A 1 -34.12 -17.55 16.72
CA MET A 1 -33.07 -16.52 16.63
C MET A 1 -31.84 -17.20 16.05
N GLN A 2 -31.15 -16.60 15.08
CA GLN A 2 -29.97 -17.18 14.43
C GLN A 2 -28.88 -16.11 14.31
N LEU A 3 -27.65 -16.46 14.69
CA LEU A 3 -26.44 -15.66 14.46
C LEU A 3 -25.85 -16.09 13.11
N ILE A 4 -25.53 -15.13 12.25
CA ILE A 4 -24.80 -15.32 11.01
C ILE A 4 -23.52 -14.50 11.10
N ASP A 5 -22.36 -15.14 11.00
CA ASP A 5 -21.06 -14.49 11.12
C ASP A 5 -20.00 -15.20 10.25
N HIS A 6 -18.87 -14.56 10.01
CA HIS A 6 -17.76 -15.07 9.19
C HIS A 6 -16.39 -14.94 9.87
N HIS A 7 -16.32 -14.36 11.07
CA HIS A 7 -15.06 -14.18 11.78
C HIS A 7 -14.54 -15.50 12.36
N LYS A 8 -13.26 -15.82 12.11
CA LYS A 8 -12.59 -17.02 12.68
C LYS A 8 -12.68 -17.08 14.21
N THR A 9 -12.65 -15.92 14.87
CA THR A 9 -12.77 -15.80 16.33
C THR A 9 -14.12 -16.24 16.89
N SER A 10 -15.15 -16.30 16.03
CA SER A 10 -16.53 -16.63 16.39
C SER A 10 -16.90 -18.09 16.10
N LEU A 11 -15.98 -18.90 15.56
CA LEU A 11 -16.25 -20.29 15.16
C LEU A 11 -16.78 -21.16 16.32
N ASN A 12 -16.43 -20.84 17.56
CA ASN A 12 -16.91 -21.53 18.75
C ASN A 12 -18.44 -21.43 18.93
N TYR A 13 -19.11 -20.43 18.35
CA TYR A 13 -20.57 -20.31 18.45
C TYR A 13 -21.32 -21.38 17.64
N ASN A 14 -20.66 -22.08 16.70
CA ASN A 14 -21.25 -23.20 15.96
C ASN A 14 -21.59 -24.41 16.84
N GLN A 15 -21.16 -24.42 18.10
CA GLN A 15 -21.60 -25.42 19.08
C GLN A 15 -23.07 -25.25 19.50
N TYR A 16 -23.70 -24.11 19.18
CA TYR A 16 -25.08 -23.82 19.50
C TYR A 16 -25.95 -23.90 18.24
N ASP A 17 -27.17 -24.44 18.37
CA ASP A 17 -28.11 -24.59 17.24
C ASP A 17 -28.50 -23.27 16.55
N TRP A 18 -28.32 -22.14 17.24
CA TRP A 18 -28.56 -20.81 16.70
C TRP A 18 -27.33 -20.18 16.04
N GLY A 19 -26.14 -20.77 16.19
CA GLY A 19 -24.89 -20.26 15.63
C GLY A 19 -24.64 -20.78 14.21
N ASN A 20 -24.41 -19.87 13.27
CA ASN A 20 -23.98 -20.19 11.91
C ASN A 20 -22.81 -19.28 11.51
N VAL A 21 -21.59 -19.72 11.81
CA VAL A 21 -20.34 -19.04 11.52
C VAL A 21 -19.60 -19.77 10.41
N VAL A 22 -19.47 -19.11 9.26
CA VAL A 22 -18.88 -19.68 8.04
C VAL A 22 -17.79 -18.74 7.55
N VAL A 23 -16.53 -19.19 7.57
CA VAL A 23 -15.37 -18.36 7.21
C VAL A 23 -15.11 -18.39 5.70
N GLU A 24 -15.30 -19.56 5.09
CA GLU A 24 -15.16 -19.83 3.66
C GLU A 24 -16.39 -20.63 3.21
N ASP A 25 -16.86 -20.39 1.98
CA ASP A 25 -17.93 -21.17 1.36
C ASP A 25 -17.43 -22.54 0.87
N ASP A 26 -18.36 -23.35 0.34
CA ASP A 26 -18.06 -24.71 -0.13
C ASP A 26 -17.05 -24.74 -1.30
N ASP A 27 -16.87 -23.62 -2.02
CA ASP A 27 -15.90 -23.45 -3.10
C ASP A 27 -14.55 -22.92 -2.59
N GLY A 28 -14.39 -22.73 -1.28
CA GLY A 28 -13.19 -22.21 -0.64
C GLY A 28 -13.02 -20.70 -0.79
N LYS A 29 -14.07 -19.96 -1.15
CA LYS A 29 -14.03 -18.50 -1.19
C LYS A 29 -14.32 -17.93 0.20
N PRO A 30 -13.58 -16.91 0.67
CA PRO A 30 -13.89 -16.23 1.92
C PRO A 30 -15.31 -15.66 1.92
N ALA A 31 -16.04 -15.87 3.02
CA ALA A 31 -17.39 -15.36 3.19
C ALA A 31 -17.39 -13.97 3.82
N SER A 32 -18.45 -13.21 3.55
CA SER A 32 -18.82 -11.98 4.26
C SER A 32 -20.18 -12.14 4.93
N ALA A 33 -20.46 -11.38 6.00
CA ALA A 33 -21.77 -11.40 6.65
C ALA A 33 -22.94 -11.15 5.67
N THR A 34 -22.74 -10.22 4.73
CA THR A 34 -23.71 -9.92 3.66
C THR A 34 -23.98 -11.12 2.76
N SER A 35 -22.93 -11.81 2.30
CA SER A 35 -23.08 -13.00 1.44
C SER A 35 -23.79 -14.15 2.14
N LEU A 36 -23.48 -14.39 3.42
CA LEU A 36 -24.13 -15.44 4.21
C LEU A 36 -25.60 -15.12 4.48
N PHE A 37 -25.92 -13.87 4.82
CA PHE A 37 -27.30 -13.47 5.04
C PHE A 37 -28.13 -13.51 3.76
N TYR A 38 -27.55 -13.10 2.62
CA TYR A 38 -28.18 -13.22 1.31
C TYR A 38 -28.53 -14.68 0.98
N HIS A 39 -27.56 -15.60 1.10
CA HIS A 39 -27.80 -17.03 0.87
C HIS A 39 -28.85 -17.60 1.82
N TYR A 40 -28.84 -17.19 3.10
CA TYR A 40 -29.87 -17.59 4.06
C TYR A 40 -31.28 -17.18 3.60
N LEU A 41 -31.48 -15.92 3.20
CA LEU A 41 -32.78 -15.43 2.76
C LEU A 41 -33.28 -16.14 1.50
N VAL A 42 -32.38 -16.37 0.54
CA VAL A 42 -32.71 -17.09 -0.70
C VAL A 42 -33.09 -18.54 -0.42
N ASN A 43 -32.28 -19.26 0.37
CA ASN A 43 -32.53 -20.67 0.69
C ASN A 43 -33.83 -20.88 1.48
N ARG A 44 -34.29 -19.86 2.21
CA ARG A 44 -35.58 -19.87 2.94
C ARG A 44 -36.76 -19.37 2.09
N GLY A 45 -36.53 -18.94 0.86
CA GLY A 45 -37.56 -18.38 -0.01
C GLY A 45 -38.06 -17.01 0.44
N HIS A 46 -37.30 -16.28 1.27
CA HIS A 46 -37.62 -14.92 1.70
C HIS A 46 -37.16 -13.85 0.70
N LEU A 47 -36.22 -14.20 -0.18
CA LEU A 47 -35.69 -13.32 -1.20
C LEU A 47 -35.51 -14.11 -2.50
N SER A 48 -35.92 -13.53 -3.62
CA SER A 48 -35.66 -14.08 -4.95
C SER A 48 -34.29 -13.60 -5.43
N LYS A 49 -33.51 -14.50 -6.03
CA LYS A 49 -32.26 -14.10 -6.69
C LYS A 49 -32.56 -13.23 -7.91
N THR A 50 -31.71 -12.21 -8.10
CA THR A 50 -31.61 -11.44 -9.34
C THR A 50 -30.11 -11.26 -9.64
N GLU A 51 -29.76 -11.06 -10.90
CA GLU A 51 -28.36 -10.86 -11.28
C GLU A 51 -27.77 -9.60 -10.59
N ALA A 52 -28.54 -8.51 -10.51
CA ALA A 52 -28.13 -7.30 -9.79
C ALA A 52 -27.86 -7.54 -8.29
N LEU A 53 -28.68 -8.37 -7.61
CA LEU A 53 -28.45 -8.74 -6.21
C LEU A 53 -27.21 -9.60 -6.05
N ASP A 54 -27.02 -10.61 -6.92
CA ASP A 54 -25.83 -11.47 -6.91
C ASP A 54 -24.55 -10.64 -7.10
N GLU A 55 -24.54 -9.72 -8.07
CA GLU A 55 -23.43 -8.81 -8.34
C GLU A 55 -23.15 -7.88 -7.15
N PHE A 56 -24.18 -7.23 -6.59
CA PHE A 56 -24.02 -6.32 -5.45
C PHE A 56 -23.46 -7.02 -4.22
N VAL A 57 -23.96 -8.20 -3.90
CA VAL A 57 -23.48 -9.02 -2.78
C VAL A 57 -22.02 -9.43 -2.99
N GLU A 58 -21.65 -9.80 -4.23
CA GLU A 58 -20.28 -10.17 -4.58
C GLU A 58 -19.32 -8.98 -4.47
N LEU A 59 -19.73 -7.77 -4.86
CA LEU A 59 -18.93 -6.55 -4.68
C LEU A 59 -18.63 -6.29 -3.20
N ILE A 60 -19.63 -6.42 -2.32
CA ILE A 60 -19.45 -6.26 -0.88
C ILE A 60 -18.53 -7.36 -0.32
N ARG A 61 -18.74 -8.62 -0.71
CA ARG A 61 -17.92 -9.75 -0.27
C ARG A 61 -16.45 -9.58 -0.66
N GLN A 62 -16.18 -9.20 -1.91
CA GLN A 62 -14.80 -9.00 -2.38
C GLN A 62 -14.13 -7.83 -1.65
N TYR A 63 -14.85 -6.76 -1.34
CA TYR A 63 -14.31 -5.66 -0.54
C TYR A 63 -13.95 -6.12 0.88
N ASP A 64 -14.91 -6.73 1.58
CA ASP A 64 -14.80 -7.19 2.98
C ASP A 64 -13.67 -8.22 3.18
N THR A 65 -13.45 -9.07 2.18
CA THR A 65 -12.43 -10.14 2.21
C THR A 65 -11.11 -9.76 1.56
N TRP A 66 -11.00 -8.52 1.03
CA TRP A 66 -9.86 -8.02 0.26
C TRP A 66 -9.57 -8.77 -1.07
N GLU A 67 -10.45 -9.66 -1.52
CA GLU A 67 -10.28 -10.37 -2.79
C GLU A 67 -10.33 -9.46 -4.03
N TRP A 68 -10.90 -8.26 -3.90
CA TRP A 68 -10.97 -7.28 -5.00
C TRP A 68 -9.60 -6.90 -5.58
N GLU A 69 -8.53 -6.87 -4.76
CA GLU A 69 -7.17 -6.55 -5.22
C GLU A 69 -6.63 -7.69 -6.10
N LYS A 70 -6.78 -8.95 -5.66
CA LYS A 70 -6.36 -10.15 -6.40
C LYS A 70 -7.14 -10.30 -7.71
N ASN A 71 -8.43 -10.00 -7.68
CA ASN A 71 -9.33 -10.15 -8.83
C ASN A 71 -9.33 -8.92 -9.76
N ASN A 72 -8.59 -7.86 -9.41
CA ASN A 72 -8.59 -6.57 -10.10
C ASN A 72 -10.01 -5.99 -10.32
N ASN A 73 -10.89 -6.18 -9.33
CA ASN A 73 -12.27 -5.72 -9.39
C ASN A 73 -12.45 -4.39 -8.65
N GLN A 74 -12.09 -3.29 -9.32
CA GLN A 74 -12.17 -1.96 -8.73
C GLN A 74 -13.61 -1.52 -8.41
N GLN A 75 -14.64 -2.18 -8.96
CA GLN A 75 -16.02 -1.87 -8.63
C GLN A 75 -16.35 -2.12 -7.15
N ALA A 76 -15.73 -3.12 -6.52
CA ALA A 76 -15.94 -3.44 -5.10
C ALA A 76 -15.43 -2.29 -4.21
N GLN A 77 -14.23 -1.78 -4.51
CA GLN A 77 -13.68 -0.61 -3.83
C GLN A 77 -14.53 0.64 -4.07
N ARG A 78 -15.01 0.85 -5.30
CA ARG A 78 -15.86 1.99 -5.66
C ARG A 78 -17.21 1.97 -4.94
N LEU A 79 -17.82 0.79 -4.77
CA LEU A 79 -19.07 0.67 -4.01
C LEU A 79 -18.88 1.07 -2.55
N ASN A 80 -17.81 0.58 -1.91
CA ASN A 80 -17.49 0.97 -0.55
C ASN A 80 -17.13 2.46 -0.45
N ALA A 81 -16.41 3.03 -1.43
CA ALA A 81 -16.13 4.45 -1.45
C ALA A 81 -17.42 5.28 -1.55
N LEU A 82 -18.37 4.88 -2.41
CA LEU A 82 -19.66 5.53 -2.55
C LEU A 82 -20.42 5.57 -1.23
N PHE A 83 -20.43 4.46 -0.49
CA PHE A 83 -21.07 4.36 0.84
C PHE A 83 -20.61 5.44 1.83
N PHE A 84 -19.35 5.87 1.76
CA PHE A 84 -18.81 6.94 2.60
C PHE A 84 -18.89 8.35 1.99
N LEU A 85 -19.19 8.46 0.69
CA LEU A 85 -19.28 9.73 -0.03
C LEU A 85 -20.68 10.35 0.00
N VAL A 86 -21.72 9.53 0.11
CA VAL A 86 -23.12 9.96 0.23
C VAL A 86 -23.66 9.75 1.64
N SER A 87 -24.84 10.27 1.94
CA SER A 87 -25.52 9.97 3.21
C SER A 87 -26.02 8.52 3.22
N ILE A 88 -26.19 7.95 4.43
CA ILE A 88 -26.73 6.59 4.56
C ILE A 88 -28.14 6.46 3.96
N ASP A 89 -28.98 7.47 4.15
CA ASP A 89 -30.35 7.50 3.62
C ASP A 89 -30.35 7.51 2.08
N GLU A 90 -29.49 8.35 1.47
CA GLU A 90 -29.33 8.42 0.02
C GLU A 90 -28.74 7.13 -0.56
N PHE A 91 -27.76 6.52 0.12
CA PHE A 91 -27.20 5.24 -0.28
C PHE A 91 -28.27 4.14 -0.26
N GLU A 92 -29.03 4.02 0.82
CA GLU A 92 -30.09 3.01 0.95
C GLU A 92 -31.16 3.17 -0.14
N GLU A 93 -31.69 4.38 -0.32
CA GLU A 93 -32.71 4.68 -1.32
C GLU A 93 -32.22 4.31 -2.73
N THR A 94 -31.01 4.75 -3.08
CA THR A 94 -30.42 4.53 -4.41
C THR A 94 -30.14 3.04 -4.66
N MET A 95 -29.57 2.32 -3.69
CA MET A 95 -29.32 0.88 -3.83
C MET A 95 -30.62 0.09 -3.93
N LEU A 96 -31.64 0.42 -3.13
CA LEU A 96 -32.94 -0.27 -3.18
C LEU A 96 -33.65 -0.07 -4.52
N GLU A 97 -33.65 1.16 -5.04
CA GLU A 97 -34.21 1.44 -6.37
C GLU A 97 -33.43 0.68 -7.45
N ARG A 98 -32.09 0.73 -7.41
CA ARG A 98 -31.22 0.06 -8.38
C ARG A 98 -31.42 -1.44 -8.44
N LEU A 99 -31.41 -2.09 -7.28
CA LEU A 99 -31.52 -3.55 -7.16
C LEU A 99 -32.91 -4.08 -7.54
N LYS A 100 -33.94 -3.23 -7.54
CA LYS A 100 -35.30 -3.59 -7.98
C LYS A 100 -35.55 -3.31 -9.46
N SER A 101 -34.87 -2.32 -10.03
CA SER A 101 -35.25 -1.74 -11.33
C SER A 101 -34.35 -2.18 -12.48
N PHE A 102 -33.15 -2.68 -12.20
CA PHE A 102 -32.18 -3.08 -13.22
C PHE A 102 -31.79 -4.55 -13.09
N ASP A 103 -31.53 -5.19 -14.23
CA ASP A 103 -31.11 -6.59 -14.28
C ASP A 103 -29.67 -6.77 -13.76
N HIS A 104 -28.79 -5.79 -14.01
CA HIS A 104 -27.39 -5.79 -13.55
C HIS A 104 -27.07 -4.58 -12.67
N PHE A 105 -26.14 -4.76 -11.72
CA PHE A 105 -25.62 -3.69 -10.87
C PHE A 105 -24.67 -2.79 -11.67
N GLN A 106 -25.00 -1.50 -11.76
CA GLN A 106 -24.15 -0.50 -12.40
C GLN A 106 -24.26 0.84 -11.68
N PHE A 107 -23.14 1.53 -11.53
CA PHE A 107 -23.12 2.92 -11.08
C PHE A 107 -23.72 3.84 -12.16
N ASP A 108 -24.47 4.85 -11.74
CA ASP A 108 -24.94 5.88 -12.65
C ASP A 108 -23.83 6.88 -13.03
N ASP A 109 -24.12 7.78 -13.96
CA ASP A 109 -23.14 8.74 -14.47
C ASP A 109 -22.71 9.78 -13.43
N PHE A 110 -23.54 10.09 -12.44
CA PHE A 110 -23.24 11.03 -11.38
C PHE A 110 -22.32 10.38 -10.33
N GLU A 111 -22.66 9.18 -9.87
CA GLU A 111 -21.83 8.36 -8.99
C GLU A 111 -20.46 8.09 -9.61
N LYS A 112 -20.42 7.69 -10.90
CA LYS A 112 -19.15 7.49 -11.62
C LYS A 112 -18.27 8.75 -11.54
N LYS A 113 -18.84 9.93 -11.83
CA LYS A 113 -18.11 11.20 -11.78
C LYS A 113 -17.62 11.56 -10.37
N ILE A 114 -18.45 11.35 -9.34
CA ILE A 114 -18.06 11.60 -7.94
C ILE A 114 -16.93 10.66 -7.52
N LEU A 115 -17.04 9.38 -7.86
CA LEU A 115 -16.02 8.38 -7.58
C LEU A 115 -14.71 8.70 -8.29
N ASP A 116 -14.75 9.05 -9.58
CA ASP A 116 -13.57 9.45 -10.35
C ASP A 116 -12.91 10.70 -9.75
N MET A 117 -13.71 11.65 -9.26
CA MET A 117 -13.22 12.85 -8.58
C MET A 117 -12.52 12.50 -7.26
N GLU A 118 -13.09 11.60 -6.45
CA GLU A 118 -12.50 11.15 -5.18
C GLU A 118 -11.21 10.37 -5.43
N GLU A 119 -11.18 9.44 -6.39
CA GLU A 119 -9.96 8.75 -6.80
C GLU A 119 -8.88 9.74 -7.25
N GLY A 120 -9.25 10.74 -8.05
CA GLY A 120 -8.35 11.80 -8.48
C GLY A 120 -7.80 12.61 -7.32
N LYS A 121 -8.62 12.87 -6.30
CA LYS A 121 -8.22 13.57 -5.06
C LYS A 121 -7.23 12.73 -4.26
N ILE A 122 -7.49 11.43 -4.08
CA ILE A 122 -6.57 10.48 -3.42
C ILE A 122 -5.23 10.45 -4.15
N LYS A 123 -5.23 10.25 -5.47
CA LYS A 123 -4.01 10.22 -6.29
C LYS A 123 -3.19 11.51 -6.17
N ARG A 124 -3.85 12.68 -6.22
CA ARG A 124 -3.17 13.98 -6.02
C ARG A 124 -2.61 14.12 -4.61
N TYR A 125 -3.35 13.66 -3.60
CA TYR A 125 -2.91 13.69 -2.20
C TYR A 125 -1.65 12.83 -1.99
N ILE A 126 -1.69 11.57 -2.41
CA ILE A 126 -0.55 10.64 -2.32
C ILE A 126 0.66 11.19 -3.08
N ARG A 127 0.46 11.68 -4.32
CA ARG A 127 1.54 12.28 -5.12
C ARG A 127 2.22 13.46 -4.41
N ARG A 128 1.49 14.23 -3.61
CA ARG A 128 2.07 15.32 -2.79
C ARG A 128 2.84 14.76 -1.61
N LYS A 129 2.23 13.87 -0.83
CA LYS A 129 2.84 13.25 0.36
C LYS A 129 4.10 12.43 0.03
N ARG A 130 4.15 11.81 -1.14
CA ARG A 130 5.33 11.11 -1.65
C ARG A 130 6.57 12.00 -1.78
N ARG A 131 6.41 13.28 -2.12
CA ARG A 131 7.52 14.25 -2.17
C ARG A 131 7.93 14.79 -0.81
N GLU A 132 7.17 14.49 0.25
CA GLU A 132 7.39 14.96 1.62
C GLU A 132 8.00 13.87 2.51
N ILE A 133 8.13 12.64 2.02
CA ILE A 133 8.63 11.52 2.81
C ILE A 133 10.12 11.67 3.13
N VAL A 134 10.50 11.45 4.39
CA VAL A 134 11.89 11.42 4.84
C VAL A 134 12.26 10.02 5.29
N GLN A 135 13.52 9.61 5.08
CA GLN A 135 14.04 8.33 5.55
C GLN A 135 14.79 8.52 6.87
N THR A 136 14.60 7.62 7.83
CA THR A 136 15.42 7.55 9.04
C THR A 136 15.58 6.11 9.49
N GLN A 137 16.66 5.82 10.23
CA GLN A 137 16.86 4.52 10.87
C GLN A 137 16.38 4.60 12.32
N ILE A 138 15.46 3.73 12.70
CA ILE A 138 14.93 3.62 14.07
C ILE A 138 15.13 2.17 14.51
N ASN A 139 15.98 1.98 15.51
CA ASN A 139 16.50 0.67 15.89
C ASN A 139 17.10 -0.05 14.66
N ASP A 140 16.66 -1.28 14.38
CA ASP A 140 17.17 -2.09 13.27
C ASP A 140 16.40 -1.90 11.96
N HIS A 141 15.44 -0.96 11.93
CA HIS A 141 14.55 -0.75 10.78
C HIS A 141 14.76 0.63 10.12
N PHE A 142 14.60 0.67 8.80
CA PHE A 142 14.54 1.89 8.02
C PHE A 142 13.09 2.31 7.82
N ALA A 143 12.72 3.47 8.35
CA ALA A 143 11.38 4.02 8.31
C ALA A 143 11.27 5.14 7.28
N GLY A 144 10.20 5.12 6.49
CA GLY A 144 9.72 6.27 5.74
C GLY A 144 8.73 7.08 6.56
N VAL A 145 9.06 8.31 6.90
CA VAL A 145 8.23 9.16 7.75
C VAL A 145 7.51 10.20 6.90
N VAL A 146 6.19 10.28 7.03
CA VAL A 146 5.36 11.25 6.31
C VAL A 146 4.27 11.83 7.22
N TYR A 147 4.01 13.12 7.09
CA TYR A 147 2.94 13.80 7.81
C TYR A 147 1.66 13.72 6.99
N ALA A 148 0.62 13.04 7.48
CA ALA A 148 -0.64 12.89 6.75
C ALA A 148 -1.85 12.67 7.66
N GLU A 149 -2.97 13.23 7.23
CA GLU A 149 -4.24 13.31 7.93
C GLU A 149 -5.35 12.45 7.28
N SER A 150 -5.13 11.93 6.08
CA SER A 150 -6.14 11.19 5.31
C SER A 150 -5.54 10.04 4.52
N TYR A 151 -6.40 9.08 4.12
CA TYR A 151 -6.07 7.97 3.22
C TYR A 151 -4.85 7.15 3.67
N HIS A 152 -4.75 6.87 4.98
CA HIS A 152 -3.54 6.27 5.57
C HIS A 152 -3.21 4.89 4.98
N SER A 153 -4.23 4.10 4.64
CA SER A 153 -4.03 2.76 4.07
C SER A 153 -3.51 2.85 2.64
N GLU A 154 -4.16 3.64 1.78
CA GLU A 154 -3.76 3.87 0.39
C GLU A 154 -2.38 4.54 0.33
N LEU A 155 -2.17 5.57 1.15
CA LEU A 155 -0.89 6.26 1.26
C LEU A 155 0.23 5.32 1.68
N GLY A 156 0.02 4.55 2.75
CA GLY A 156 1.04 3.62 3.25
C GLY A 156 1.40 2.54 2.24
N ASN A 157 0.41 1.98 1.54
CA ASN A 157 0.61 0.98 0.50
C ASN A 157 1.39 1.55 -0.70
N GLU A 158 0.96 2.70 -1.24
CA GLU A 158 1.60 3.33 -2.38
C GLU A 158 3.03 3.80 -2.07
N LEU A 159 3.27 4.35 -0.87
CA LEU A 159 4.62 4.73 -0.45
C LEU A 159 5.51 3.51 -0.21
N GLY A 160 4.97 2.42 0.35
CA GLY A 160 5.71 1.17 0.50
C GLY A 160 6.12 0.57 -0.84
N LYS A 161 5.22 0.59 -1.83
CA LYS A 161 5.50 0.13 -3.21
C LYS A 161 6.52 1.03 -3.93
N GLU A 162 6.45 2.35 -3.75
CA GLU A 162 7.42 3.29 -4.36
C GLU A 162 8.82 3.17 -3.71
N TYR A 163 8.88 2.96 -2.40
CA TYR A 163 10.13 2.92 -1.65
C TYR A 163 10.33 1.56 -0.96
N PRO A 164 10.48 0.45 -1.72
CA PRO A 164 10.54 -0.91 -1.19
C PRO A 164 11.84 -1.21 -0.39
N HIS A 165 12.75 -0.24 -0.32
CA HIS A 165 13.92 -0.30 0.54
C HIS A 165 13.61 0.15 1.97
N LEU A 166 12.44 0.71 2.25
CA LEU A 166 12.00 1.09 3.60
C LEU A 166 11.24 -0.07 4.21
N ASP A 167 11.57 -0.45 5.44
CA ASP A 167 10.93 -1.58 6.12
C ASP A 167 9.46 -1.27 6.45
N TYR A 168 9.14 -0.01 6.72
CA TYR A 168 7.76 0.44 6.94
C TYR A 168 7.61 1.96 6.71
N ILE A 169 6.36 2.39 6.57
CA ILE A 169 5.95 3.79 6.49
C ILE A 169 5.29 4.21 7.80
N ALA A 170 5.85 5.22 8.45
CA ALA A 170 5.29 5.90 9.61
C ALA A 170 4.49 7.14 9.18
N ILE A 171 3.20 7.12 9.45
CA ILE A 171 2.23 8.15 9.05
C ILE A 171 1.84 8.96 10.28
N ILE A 172 2.30 10.21 10.33
CA ILE A 172 2.07 11.11 11.46
C ILE A 172 0.83 11.96 11.21
N ASN A 173 -0.23 11.71 11.98
CA ASN A 173 -1.37 12.61 12.06
C ASN A 173 -1.19 13.56 13.25
N MET A 174 -0.61 14.73 12.97
CA MET A 174 -0.33 15.76 13.99
C MET A 174 -1.61 16.30 14.65
N GLY A 175 -2.66 16.53 13.86
CA GLY A 175 -3.93 17.05 14.39
C GLY A 175 -4.61 16.05 15.34
N GLY A 176 -4.57 14.77 14.99
CA GLY A 176 -5.10 13.69 15.82
C GLY A 176 -4.16 13.18 16.92
N LYS A 177 -2.92 13.66 16.97
CA LYS A 177 -1.84 13.13 17.83
C LYS A 177 -1.72 11.59 17.74
N ARG A 178 -1.78 11.07 16.51
CA ARG A 178 -1.68 9.63 16.22
C ARG A 178 -0.51 9.35 15.29
N LEU A 179 0.06 8.17 15.45
CA LEU A 179 1.09 7.62 14.59
C LEU A 179 0.60 6.28 14.05
N GLY A 180 0.46 6.17 12.73
CA GLY A 180 0.12 4.94 12.04
C GLY A 180 1.35 4.30 11.41
N PHE A 181 1.37 2.98 11.33
CA PHE A 181 2.43 2.21 10.69
C PHE A 181 1.84 1.31 9.62
N ARG A 182 2.49 1.25 8.46
CA ARG A 182 2.11 0.41 7.33
C ARG A 182 3.37 -0.24 6.74
N THR A 183 3.28 -1.50 6.35
CA THR A 183 4.35 -2.17 5.61
C THR A 183 3.78 -3.05 4.51
N ILE A 184 4.51 -3.17 3.41
CA ILE A 184 4.23 -4.14 2.33
C ILE A 184 5.01 -5.45 2.54
N HIS A 185 5.99 -5.48 3.44
CA HIS A 185 6.93 -6.59 3.59
C HIS A 185 6.40 -7.66 4.55
N ASP A 186 6.41 -8.93 4.16
CA ASP A 186 5.89 -10.03 5.00
C ASP A 186 6.79 -10.34 6.20
N HIS A 187 8.06 -9.99 6.10
CA HIS A 187 9.07 -10.20 7.15
C HIS A 187 9.12 -9.06 8.18
N VAL A 188 8.29 -8.02 8.04
CA VAL A 188 8.22 -6.89 8.97
C VAL A 188 6.87 -6.91 9.68
N ASP A 189 6.89 -6.90 11.01
CA ASP A 189 5.70 -6.78 11.83
C ASP A 189 5.62 -5.37 12.46
N VAL A 190 4.72 -4.53 11.96
CA VAL A 190 4.55 -3.17 12.49
C VAL A 190 3.75 -3.10 13.80
N SER A 191 3.09 -4.18 14.20
CA SER A 191 2.41 -4.25 15.50
C SER A 191 3.41 -4.31 16.64
N GLU A 192 4.57 -4.95 16.44
CA GLU A 192 5.68 -4.94 17.41
C GLU A 192 6.26 -3.54 17.60
N ILE A 193 6.46 -2.81 16.49
CA ILE A 193 6.93 -1.41 16.51
C ILE A 193 5.93 -0.52 17.25
N ALA A 194 4.63 -0.68 16.97
CA ALA A 194 3.59 0.05 17.68
C ALA A 194 3.56 -0.31 19.18
N GLY A 195 3.72 -1.58 19.51
CA GLY A 195 3.75 -2.09 20.89
C GLY A 195 4.84 -1.46 21.74
N GLN A 196 6.04 -1.26 21.18
CA GLN A 196 7.14 -0.54 21.84
C GLN A 196 6.79 0.91 22.22
N LEU A 197 5.79 1.49 21.56
CA LEU A 197 5.30 2.85 21.78
C LEU A 197 3.95 2.90 22.52
N GLY A 198 3.50 1.76 23.07
CA GLY A 198 2.22 1.63 23.78
C GLY A 198 1.00 1.58 22.86
N GLY A 199 1.18 1.17 21.60
CA GLY A 199 0.13 0.93 20.62
C GLY A 199 -0.07 -0.55 20.30
N GLY A 200 -0.68 -0.82 19.14
CA GLY A 200 -0.93 -2.17 18.65
C GLY A 200 -1.63 -2.19 17.30
N GLY A 201 -1.98 -3.39 16.83
CA GLY A 201 -2.68 -3.59 15.57
C GLY A 201 -2.32 -4.94 14.94
N HIS A 202 -2.30 -4.99 13.61
CA HIS A 202 -1.92 -6.15 12.83
C HIS A 202 -0.49 -6.01 12.29
N ALA A 203 0.11 -7.15 11.91
CA ALA A 203 1.47 -7.21 11.37
C ALA A 203 1.74 -6.23 10.21
N LYS A 204 0.73 -5.95 9.38
CA LYS A 204 0.83 -5.03 8.23
C LYS A 204 0.35 -3.61 8.52
N ALA A 205 -0.42 -3.42 9.59
CA ALA A 205 -1.11 -2.17 9.87
C ALA A 205 -1.34 -2.02 11.37
N ALA A 206 -0.62 -1.10 11.99
CA ALA A 206 -0.71 -0.82 13.42
C ALA A 206 -0.68 0.69 13.68
N GLY A 207 -0.84 1.09 14.94
CA GLY A 207 -0.71 2.48 15.33
C GLY A 207 -0.62 2.69 16.83
N CYS A 208 -0.22 3.91 17.22
CA CYS A 208 -0.13 4.34 18.59
C CYS A 208 -0.53 5.82 18.74
N THR A 209 -0.68 6.26 19.98
CA THR A 209 -0.77 7.69 20.30
C THR A 209 0.62 8.33 20.15
N LEU A 210 0.69 9.58 19.73
CA LEU A 210 1.92 10.34 19.63
C LEU A 210 2.36 10.80 21.03
N THR A 211 2.93 9.86 21.79
CA THR A 211 3.56 10.09 23.10
C THR A 211 4.83 10.93 22.95
N GLU A 212 5.41 11.41 24.05
CA GLU A 212 6.67 12.17 24.01
C GLU A 212 7.81 11.37 23.35
N ASN A 213 7.93 10.08 23.67
CA ASN A 213 8.91 9.19 23.04
C ASN A 213 8.65 9.04 21.53
N ALA A 214 7.40 8.79 21.12
CA ALA A 214 7.06 8.68 19.71
C ALA A 214 7.29 10.01 18.96
N TYR A 215 6.96 11.14 19.58
CA TYR A 215 7.21 12.47 19.05
C TYR A 215 8.70 12.71 18.83
N LYS A 216 9.55 12.38 19.82
CA LYS A 216 11.00 12.53 19.67
C LYS A 216 11.54 11.70 18.50
N LEU A 217 11.15 10.42 18.41
CA LEU A 217 11.64 9.49 17.40
C LEU A 217 11.20 9.88 15.98
N TYR A 218 9.90 10.17 15.79
CA TYR A 218 9.31 10.32 14.46
C TYR A 218 9.10 11.77 14.04
N VAL A 219 9.07 12.73 14.97
CA VAL A 219 8.91 14.16 14.66
C VAL A 219 10.22 14.91 14.89
N SER A 220 10.70 15.02 16.13
CA SER A 220 11.85 15.88 16.44
C SER A 220 13.13 15.46 15.71
N ASN A 221 13.45 14.16 15.72
CA ASN A 221 14.65 13.63 15.09
C ASN A 221 14.60 13.63 13.56
N THR A 222 13.40 13.77 12.97
CA THR A 222 13.21 13.69 11.52
C THR A 222 12.90 15.05 10.89
N PHE A 223 12.55 16.06 11.69
CA PHE A 223 12.04 17.35 11.21
C PHE A 223 13.02 18.11 10.31
N GLN A 224 14.32 17.98 10.58
CA GLN A 224 15.39 18.61 9.79
C GLN A 224 15.85 17.75 8.62
N LEU A 225 15.33 16.51 8.51
CA LEU A 225 15.69 15.63 7.42
C LEU A 225 15.03 16.09 6.14
N GLU A 226 15.79 15.94 5.09
CA GLU A 226 15.41 16.31 3.76
C GLU A 226 14.64 15.16 3.08
N PRO A 227 13.56 15.44 2.32
CA PRO A 227 12.78 14.39 1.68
C PRO A 227 13.58 13.54 0.70
N LEU A 228 13.19 12.27 0.54
CA LEU A 228 13.75 11.42 -0.50
C LEU A 228 13.44 12.00 -1.89
N ARG A 229 14.38 11.86 -2.83
CA ARG A 229 14.13 12.13 -4.24
C ARG A 229 13.48 10.91 -4.89
N GLU A 230 12.53 11.16 -5.79
CA GLU A 230 11.87 10.12 -6.57
C GLU A 230 12.84 9.56 -7.62
N ASP A 231 12.74 8.26 -7.89
CA ASP A 231 13.41 7.64 -9.02
C ASP A 231 12.83 8.17 -10.34
N ALA A 232 13.69 8.31 -11.36
CA ALA A 232 13.24 8.62 -12.71
C ALA A 232 12.31 7.51 -13.23
N LYS A 233 11.11 7.90 -13.69
CA LYS A 233 10.03 6.94 -14.02
C LYS A 233 9.96 6.53 -15.49
N ASN A 234 10.48 7.36 -16.40
CA ASN A 234 10.28 7.22 -17.84
C ASN A 234 11.58 6.93 -18.60
N ASN A 235 12.52 6.24 -17.95
CA ASN A 235 13.79 5.88 -18.56
C ASN A 235 13.60 4.79 -19.63
N ARG A 236 14.37 4.91 -20.71
CA ARG A 236 14.55 3.91 -21.77
C ARG A 236 15.95 3.29 -21.73
N TYR A 237 16.93 4.01 -21.18
CA TYR A 237 18.32 3.57 -21.13
C TYR A 237 18.75 3.24 -19.70
N ASN A 238 18.56 4.13 -18.72
CA ASN A 238 18.94 3.85 -17.34
C ASN A 238 17.86 3.02 -16.62
N LEU A 239 17.75 1.75 -17.04
CA LEU A 239 16.82 0.78 -16.49
C LEU A 239 17.44 0.09 -15.27
N LYS A 240 16.60 -0.25 -14.29
CA LYS A 240 17.00 -1.07 -13.14
C LYS A 240 17.31 -2.50 -13.60
N ASP A 241 18.25 -3.15 -12.91
CA ASP A 241 18.62 -4.55 -13.14
C ASP A 241 19.03 -4.87 -14.59
N CYS A 242 19.72 -3.91 -15.24
CA CYS A 242 20.19 -4.08 -16.60
C CYS A 242 21.64 -4.58 -16.64
N SER A 243 21.99 -5.33 -17.70
CA SER A 243 23.32 -5.96 -17.83
C SER A 243 24.48 -4.96 -17.98
N PHE A 244 24.21 -3.75 -18.46
CA PHE A 244 25.20 -2.67 -18.57
C PHE A 244 25.32 -1.83 -17.30
N GLY A 245 24.47 -2.09 -16.31
CA GLY A 245 24.42 -1.46 -15.00
C GLY A 245 23.63 -0.15 -14.93
N THR A 246 23.27 0.22 -13.71
CA THR A 246 22.29 1.26 -13.41
C THR A 246 22.93 2.39 -12.61
N LEU A 247 22.68 3.64 -13.04
CA LEU A 247 23.24 4.83 -12.40
C LEU A 247 22.26 5.49 -11.43
N TYR A 248 22.80 5.83 -10.27
CA TYR A 248 22.14 6.56 -9.21
C TYR A 248 22.93 7.82 -8.85
N LEU A 249 22.24 8.78 -8.25
CA LEU A 249 22.80 10.03 -7.75
C LEU A 249 22.33 10.26 -6.32
N ASN A 250 23.19 10.85 -5.48
CA ASN A 250 22.78 11.35 -4.17
C ASN A 250 22.77 12.88 -4.14
N ARG A 251 22.35 13.45 -3.00
CA ARG A 251 22.28 14.91 -2.79
C ARG A 251 23.64 15.62 -2.81
N ARG A 252 24.73 14.88 -2.63
CA ARG A 252 26.11 15.39 -2.68
C ARG A 252 26.68 15.36 -4.10
N GLU A 253 25.84 15.01 -5.08
CA GLU A 253 26.22 14.79 -6.48
C GLU A 253 27.23 13.64 -6.67
N ASP A 254 27.31 12.71 -5.71
CA ASP A 254 28.05 11.46 -5.90
C ASP A 254 27.28 10.54 -6.85
N HIS A 255 27.99 10.01 -7.85
CA HIS A 255 27.48 9.01 -8.77
C HIS A 255 27.73 7.61 -8.23
N PHE A 256 26.70 6.79 -8.24
CA PHE A 256 26.78 5.38 -7.87
C PHE A 256 26.33 4.52 -9.03
N PHE A 257 27.13 3.52 -9.37
CA PHE A 257 26.86 2.67 -10.50
C PHE A 257 26.79 1.22 -10.04
N ILE A 258 25.61 0.62 -10.14
CA ILE A 258 25.38 -0.78 -9.78
C ILE A 258 25.62 -1.63 -11.03
N ARG A 259 26.56 -2.58 -10.97
CA ARG A 259 26.95 -3.45 -12.11
C ARG A 259 26.97 -4.92 -11.71
N PRO A 260 26.63 -5.83 -12.64
CA PRO A 260 26.96 -7.24 -12.47
C PRO A 260 28.48 -7.40 -12.53
N ASN A 261 29.04 -8.11 -11.55
CA ASN A 261 30.46 -8.49 -11.50
C ASN A 261 30.66 -9.89 -12.09
N THR A 262 29.78 -10.82 -11.71
CA THR A 262 29.68 -12.19 -12.24
C THR A 262 28.19 -12.54 -12.40
N ASP A 263 27.86 -13.74 -12.91
CA ASP A 263 26.46 -14.18 -13.14
C ASP A 263 25.59 -14.15 -11.87
N SER A 264 26.18 -14.05 -10.67
CA SER A 264 25.48 -14.11 -9.38
C SER A 264 25.93 -13.06 -8.36
N GLU A 265 26.75 -12.09 -8.77
CA GLU A 265 27.25 -11.04 -7.87
C GLU A 265 27.12 -9.65 -8.47
N TRP A 266 26.69 -8.71 -7.65
CA TRP A 266 26.54 -7.30 -7.96
C TRP A 266 27.54 -6.47 -7.16
N THR A 267 28.05 -5.41 -7.79
CA THR A 267 29.00 -4.47 -7.18
C THR A 267 28.49 -3.05 -7.35
N ILE A 268 28.99 -2.15 -6.50
CA ILE A 268 28.68 -0.73 -6.54
C ILE A 268 29.98 0.03 -6.76
N GLU A 269 30.01 0.90 -7.77
CA GLU A 269 31.06 1.88 -7.97
C GLU A 269 30.59 3.24 -7.45
N LYS A 270 31.32 3.86 -6.52
CA LYS A 270 31.11 5.24 -6.08
C LYS A 270 32.12 6.15 -6.73
N ASN A 271 31.68 7.12 -7.54
CA ASN A 271 32.56 8.04 -8.26
C ASN A 271 33.73 7.35 -8.96
N ARG A 272 33.47 6.18 -9.57
CA ARG A 272 34.44 5.32 -10.30
C ARG A 272 35.38 4.48 -9.42
N MET A 273 35.21 4.51 -8.11
CA MET A 273 35.90 3.60 -7.20
C MET A 273 34.94 2.49 -6.80
N GLN A 274 35.29 1.26 -7.15
CA GLN A 274 34.53 0.09 -6.75
C GLN A 274 34.58 -0.05 -5.22
N LEU A 275 33.41 -0.22 -4.61
CA LEU A 275 33.31 -0.56 -3.20
C LEU A 275 33.74 -2.02 -3.00
N ALA A 276 34.35 -2.31 -1.85
CA ALA A 276 34.84 -3.65 -1.54
C ALA A 276 33.72 -4.69 -1.35
N GLN A 277 32.50 -4.24 -1.05
CA GLN A 277 31.35 -5.10 -0.79
C GLN A 277 30.70 -5.57 -2.10
N THR A 278 30.32 -6.85 -2.13
CA THR A 278 29.50 -7.46 -3.17
C THR A 278 28.10 -7.78 -2.63
N PHE A 279 27.14 -7.95 -3.52
CA PHE A 279 25.75 -8.23 -3.21
C PHE A 279 25.23 -9.40 -4.03
N PRO A 280 24.33 -10.24 -3.47
CA PRO A 280 23.81 -11.42 -4.16
C PRO A 280 22.76 -11.08 -5.24
N SER A 281 22.22 -9.87 -5.25
CA SER A 281 21.24 -9.41 -6.23
C SER A 281 21.28 -7.90 -6.43
N PHE A 282 20.75 -7.44 -7.57
CA PHE A 282 20.55 -6.01 -7.82
C PHE A 282 19.69 -5.36 -6.73
N THR A 283 18.62 -6.03 -6.31
CA THR A 283 17.70 -5.52 -5.28
C THR A 283 18.40 -5.28 -3.94
N GLU A 284 19.28 -6.19 -3.50
CA GLU A 284 20.04 -6.01 -2.26
C GLU A 284 21.08 -4.89 -2.38
N ALA A 285 21.74 -4.77 -3.54
CA ALA A 285 22.65 -3.65 -3.82
C ALA A 285 21.91 -2.30 -3.83
N GLU A 286 20.76 -2.22 -4.48
CA GLU A 286 19.93 -1.01 -4.54
C GLU A 286 19.39 -0.65 -3.15
N LYS A 287 18.90 -1.64 -2.39
CA LYS A 287 18.40 -1.46 -1.02
C LYS A 287 19.50 -0.90 -0.12
N PHE A 288 20.70 -1.48 -0.15
CA PHE A 288 21.86 -0.98 0.58
C PHE A 288 22.13 0.48 0.20
N LEU A 289 22.26 0.76 -1.09
CA LEU A 289 22.63 2.08 -1.58
C LEU A 289 21.60 3.16 -1.20
N LYS A 290 20.31 2.88 -1.35
CA LYS A 290 19.23 3.81 -0.96
C LYS A 290 19.20 4.05 0.55
N ARG A 291 19.48 3.03 1.37
CA ARG A 291 19.54 3.16 2.83
C ARG A 291 20.75 3.97 3.30
N THR A 292 21.92 3.75 2.72
CA THR A 292 23.17 4.37 3.19
C THR A 292 23.44 5.74 2.59
N GLU A 293 23.02 5.97 1.35
CA GLU A 293 23.39 7.17 0.58
C GLU A 293 22.16 8.00 0.13
N ALA A 294 20.93 7.55 0.44
CA ALA A 294 19.67 8.21 0.07
C ALA A 294 19.60 8.57 -1.43
N CYS A 295 20.07 7.66 -2.28
CA CYS A 295 20.19 7.89 -3.71
C CYS A 295 18.87 7.69 -4.47
N TRP A 296 18.78 8.29 -5.65
CA TRP A 296 17.69 8.08 -6.60
C TRP A 296 18.24 7.70 -7.98
N LEU A 297 17.44 6.94 -8.72
CA LEU A 297 17.71 6.57 -10.10
C LEU A 297 17.72 7.83 -10.97
N THR A 298 18.80 8.05 -11.72
CA THR A 298 18.94 9.22 -12.59
C THR A 298 18.13 9.06 -13.86
N ASP A 299 17.75 10.17 -14.50
CA ASP A 299 17.15 10.13 -15.82
C ASP A 299 18.15 9.69 -16.92
N ASP A 300 17.61 9.39 -18.10
CA ASP A 300 18.36 8.98 -19.28
C ASP A 300 19.39 10.03 -19.73
N ASP A 301 19.06 11.32 -19.64
CA ASP A 301 19.96 12.39 -20.10
C ASP A 301 21.22 12.44 -19.22
N HIS A 302 21.03 12.35 -17.89
CA HIS A 302 22.14 12.30 -16.94
C HIS A 302 22.98 11.04 -17.12
N PHE A 303 22.33 9.89 -17.33
CA PHE A 303 22.99 8.61 -17.58
C PHE A 303 23.84 8.63 -18.85
N VAL A 304 23.27 9.07 -19.97
CA VAL A 304 23.97 9.16 -21.26
C VAL A 304 25.15 10.13 -21.17
N ASN A 305 24.98 11.26 -20.49
CA ASN A 305 26.07 12.23 -20.30
C ASN A 305 27.18 11.67 -19.41
N TYR A 306 26.84 10.94 -18.35
CA TYR A 306 27.80 10.23 -17.51
C TYR A 306 28.65 9.26 -18.34
N LEU A 307 28.02 8.37 -19.11
CA LEU A 307 28.72 7.40 -19.95
C LEU A 307 29.55 8.05 -21.07
N LYS A 308 29.04 9.09 -21.73
CA LYS A 308 29.81 9.86 -22.73
C LYS A 308 31.11 10.41 -22.14
N ASN A 309 31.05 10.92 -20.91
CA ASN A 309 32.20 11.43 -20.19
C ASN A 309 33.17 10.31 -19.77
N GLU A 310 32.69 9.09 -19.53
CA GLU A 310 33.56 7.93 -19.31
C GLU A 310 34.33 7.54 -20.58
N VAL A 311 33.63 7.42 -21.72
CA VAL A 311 34.26 7.03 -23.00
C VAL A 311 35.32 8.06 -23.42
N LYS A 312 35.04 9.36 -23.26
CA LYS A 312 35.99 10.43 -23.60
C LYS A 312 37.27 10.38 -22.77
N LYS A 313 37.20 9.98 -21.50
CA LYS A 313 38.37 9.91 -20.60
C LYS A 313 39.21 8.63 -20.77
N ARG A 314 38.69 7.63 -21.48
CA ARG A 314 39.41 6.39 -21.83
C ARG A 314 40.18 6.49 -23.16
N LYS A 315 39.98 7.57 -23.93
CA LYS A 315 40.77 7.90 -25.13
C LYS A 315 41.94 8.80 -24.75
#